data_AF-A0A7K4CXC2-F1
#
_entry.id   AF-A0A7K4CXC2-F1
#
_cell.length_a   1.000
_cell.length_b   1.000
_cell.length_c   1.000
_cell.angle_alpha   90.00
_cell.angle_beta   90.00
_cell.angle_gamma   90.00
#
_symmetry.space_group_name_H-M   'P 1'
#
loop_
_entity.id
_entity.type
_entity.pdbx_description
1 polymer ?
#
loop_
_entity_poly.entity_id
_entity_poly.type
_entity_poly.pdbx_seq_one_letter_code
_entity_poly.pdbx_strand_id
1 'polypeptide(L)'
;EIWVSRLYPETLSSYNVNLYHAYFARLHAYRTGTLSRPHSMLVYQEDTWATIPWINNITAYTNVTFCMNSVPTTAAAYLGNITSIPYEFVHLFCHADVNNQYHEPIGGGNTITSTQIQLAPMLPLFYNLYCCQAAKYVLADCLAMSYLFAGSTLSVVASTRNNGGMTMCHFFYVPLGRGECFGEAFKKWWTPNYEDLHGPSKPLSMGVCLLGDPLLTIA
;
A
#
# COMPACT_ATOMS: atom_id res chain seq x y z
N GLU A 1 20.27 -11.51 7.27
CA GLU A 1 18.96 -11.72 6.62
C GLU A 1 18.85 -10.82 5.39
N ILE A 2 18.14 -11.25 4.36
CA ILE A 2 17.85 -10.47 3.14
C ILE A 2 16.38 -10.06 3.12
N TRP A 3 16.05 -8.97 2.42
CA TRP A 3 14.66 -8.68 2.03
C TRP A 3 14.39 -9.23 0.63
N VAL A 4 13.12 -9.49 0.33
CA VAL A 4 12.66 -9.94 -0.98
C VAL A 4 11.46 -9.08 -1.37
N SER A 5 11.41 -8.68 -2.63
CA SER A 5 10.22 -8.07 -3.23
C SER A 5 9.77 -8.84 -4.46
N ARG A 6 8.55 -8.54 -4.93
CA ARG A 6 7.97 -9.17 -6.11
C ARG A 6 7.49 -8.16 -7.14
N LEU A 7 7.80 -8.42 -8.40
CA LEU A 7 7.26 -7.74 -9.57
C LEU A 7 6.71 -8.82 -10.51
N TYR A 8 5.39 -9.01 -10.56
CA TYR A 8 4.76 -10.11 -11.29
C TYR A 8 3.34 -9.74 -11.77
N PRO A 9 3.19 -9.10 -12.94
CA PRO A 9 1.92 -8.66 -13.50
C PRO A 9 1.11 -9.79 -14.15
N GLU A 10 1.67 -10.99 -14.33
CA GLU A 10 1.03 -12.07 -15.11
C GLU A 10 -0.29 -12.58 -14.52
N THR A 11 -0.56 -12.29 -13.25
CA THR A 11 -1.87 -12.58 -12.65
C THR A 11 -2.96 -11.58 -13.04
N LEU A 12 -2.61 -10.45 -13.66
CA LEU A 12 -3.58 -9.47 -14.12
C LEU A 12 -4.20 -9.93 -15.44
N SER A 13 -5.53 -9.90 -15.55
CA SER A 13 -6.24 -10.21 -16.79
C SER A 13 -5.86 -9.26 -17.94
N SER A 14 -5.42 -8.05 -17.61
CA SER A 14 -4.89 -7.04 -18.54
C SER A 14 -3.43 -7.27 -18.95
N TYR A 15 -2.80 -8.35 -18.48
CA TYR A 15 -1.37 -8.57 -18.67
C TYR A 15 -0.94 -8.50 -20.13
N ASN A 16 0.08 -7.69 -20.35
CA ASN A 16 0.93 -7.70 -21.52
C ASN A 16 2.31 -7.14 -21.14
N VAL A 17 3.31 -7.36 -22.00
CA VAL A 17 4.70 -6.93 -21.73
C VAL A 17 4.84 -5.42 -21.51
N ASN A 18 3.92 -4.59 -22.02
CA ASN A 18 3.97 -3.13 -21.83
C ASN A 18 3.74 -2.73 -20.37
N LEU A 19 3.15 -3.58 -19.53
CA LEU A 19 3.06 -3.31 -18.09
C LEU A 19 4.44 -3.22 -17.43
N TYR A 20 5.39 -4.08 -17.84
CA TYR A 20 6.77 -3.97 -17.38
C TYR A 20 7.45 -2.72 -17.92
N HIS A 21 7.29 -2.41 -19.21
CA HIS A 21 7.85 -1.18 -19.80
C HIS A 21 7.33 0.08 -19.09
N ALA A 22 6.03 0.15 -18.84
CA ALA A 22 5.41 1.26 -18.12
C ALA A 22 5.93 1.36 -16.68
N TYR A 23 6.04 0.23 -15.96
CA TYR A 23 6.60 0.20 -14.61
C TYR A 23 8.04 0.72 -14.57
N PHE A 24 8.93 0.20 -15.43
CA PHE A 24 10.33 0.62 -15.46
C PHE A 24 10.51 2.06 -15.93
N ALA A 25 9.65 2.57 -16.83
CA ALA A 25 9.66 3.97 -17.21
C ALA A 25 9.32 4.89 -16.02
N ARG A 26 8.28 4.56 -15.24
CA ARG A 26 7.96 5.30 -13.99
C ARG A 26 9.07 5.22 -12.97
N LEU A 27 9.64 4.04 -12.78
CA LEU A 27 10.75 3.82 -11.87
C LEU A 27 11.97 4.66 -12.24
N HIS A 28 12.32 4.69 -13.53
CA HIS A 28 13.39 5.52 -14.04
C HIS A 28 13.10 7.01 -13.85
N ALA A 29 11.86 7.44 -14.13
CA ALA A 29 11.43 8.82 -13.93
C ALA A 29 11.57 9.25 -12.45
N TYR A 30 11.21 8.37 -11.52
CA TYR A 30 11.37 8.63 -10.09
C TYR A 30 12.85 8.73 -9.69
N ARG A 31 13.67 7.75 -10.09
CA ARG A 31 15.11 7.73 -9.80
C ARG A 31 15.90 8.90 -10.40
N THR A 32 15.38 9.50 -11.47
CA THR A 32 15.98 10.68 -12.13
C THR A 32 15.34 12.00 -11.71
N GLY A 33 14.35 11.97 -10.81
CA GLY A 33 13.67 13.15 -10.27
C GLY A 33 12.64 13.80 -11.21
N THR A 34 12.33 13.18 -12.35
CA THR A 34 11.30 13.68 -13.28
C THR A 34 9.87 13.28 -12.85
N LEU A 35 9.74 12.24 -12.04
CA LEU A 35 8.52 11.91 -11.29
C LEU A 35 8.77 12.13 -9.80
N SER A 36 8.07 13.08 -9.20
CA SER A 36 8.13 13.34 -7.76
C SER A 36 6.75 13.70 -7.21
N ARG A 37 6.62 13.65 -5.89
CA ARG A 37 5.43 14.09 -5.16
C ARG A 37 5.85 14.98 -3.99
N PRO A 38 4.99 15.89 -3.52
CA PRO A 38 5.17 16.50 -2.22
C PRO A 38 5.40 15.42 -1.15
N HIS A 39 6.26 15.70 -0.18
CA HIS A 39 6.51 14.83 0.98
C HIS A 39 5.28 14.79 1.91
N SER A 40 4.22 14.13 1.45
CA SER A 40 2.92 14.07 2.11
C SER A 40 2.32 12.68 2.02
N MET A 41 1.54 12.35 3.03
CA MET A 41 0.94 11.03 3.19
C MET A 41 -0.57 11.14 3.43
N LEU A 42 -1.32 10.22 2.84
CA LEU A 42 -2.71 9.95 3.19
C LEU A 42 -2.77 8.73 4.10
N VAL A 43 -3.41 8.87 5.25
CA VAL A 43 -3.89 7.75 6.05
C VAL A 43 -5.40 7.70 5.88
N TYR A 44 -5.86 6.68 5.16
CA TYR A 44 -7.28 6.47 4.90
C TYR A 44 -7.76 5.26 5.68
N GLN A 45 -8.72 5.46 6.58
CA GLN A 45 -9.06 4.47 7.58
C GLN A 45 -10.56 4.36 7.76
N GLU A 46 -11.09 3.18 7.47
CA GLU A 46 -12.49 2.85 7.76
C GLU A 46 -12.78 2.83 9.26
N ASP A 47 -14.04 3.10 9.61
CA ASP A 47 -14.52 3.25 10.99
C ASP A 47 -14.17 2.06 11.88
N THR A 48 -14.12 0.84 11.33
CA THR A 48 -13.74 -0.40 12.05
C THR A 48 -12.35 -0.31 12.67
N TRP A 49 -11.43 0.47 12.08
CA TRP A 49 -10.07 0.64 12.59
C TRP A 49 -9.84 1.96 13.32
N ALA A 50 -10.86 2.82 13.48
CA ALA A 50 -10.82 4.16 14.09
C ALA A 50 -9.96 4.30 15.36
N THR A 51 -9.86 3.23 16.15
CA THR A 51 -9.25 3.20 17.47
C THR A 51 -7.84 2.59 17.50
N ILE A 52 -7.24 2.25 16.35
CA ILE A 52 -5.89 1.68 16.30
C ILE A 52 -4.84 2.67 16.85
N PRO A 53 -4.15 2.37 17.98
CA PRO A 53 -3.31 3.36 18.66
C PRO A 53 -1.97 3.61 17.96
N TRP A 54 -1.51 2.69 17.10
CA TRP A 54 -0.20 2.75 16.46
C TRP A 54 -0.19 3.51 15.12
N ILE A 55 -1.34 3.96 14.64
CA ILE A 55 -1.46 4.83 13.45
C ILE A 55 -0.97 6.25 13.72
N ASN A 56 -1.08 6.72 14.98
CA ASN A 56 -0.65 8.06 15.37
C ASN A 56 0.88 8.23 15.42
N ASN A 57 1.65 7.17 15.17
CA ASN A 57 3.11 7.17 15.28
C ASN A 57 3.80 6.99 13.91
N ILE A 58 3.23 7.59 12.86
CA ILE A 58 3.85 7.67 11.54
C ILE A 58 4.85 8.83 11.56
N THR A 59 6.14 8.51 11.70
CA THR A 59 7.21 9.52 11.78
C THR A 59 7.89 9.82 10.45
N ALA A 60 7.57 9.08 9.39
CA ALA A 60 8.16 9.26 8.06
C ALA A 60 7.72 10.57 7.38
N TYR A 61 6.53 11.07 7.74
CA TYR A 61 5.90 12.22 7.12
C TYR A 61 5.44 13.21 8.19
N THR A 62 5.68 14.50 7.94
CA THR A 62 5.15 15.58 8.79
C THR A 62 3.85 16.14 8.23
N ASN A 63 3.63 16.05 6.92
CA ASN A 63 2.39 16.45 6.26
C ASN A 63 1.50 15.21 6.03
N VAL A 64 0.68 14.87 7.02
CA VAL A 64 -0.20 13.70 6.98
C VAL A 64 -1.67 14.15 6.96
N THR A 65 -2.40 13.77 5.91
CA THR A 65 -3.86 13.87 5.86
C THR A 65 -4.45 12.61 6.46
N PHE A 66 -5.24 12.76 7.51
CA PHE A 66 -6.00 11.65 8.09
C PHE A 66 -7.46 11.73 7.64
N CYS A 67 -7.91 10.72 6.90
CA CYS A 67 -9.32 10.49 6.62
C CYS A 67 -9.81 9.41 7.58
N MET A 68 -10.33 9.86 8.74
CA MET A 68 -10.87 9.04 9.82
C MET A 68 -12.22 9.63 10.27
N ASN A 69 -13.17 8.78 10.70
CA ASN A 69 -14.42 9.09 11.42
C ASN A 69 -14.91 10.55 11.34
N SER A 70 -15.72 10.89 10.31
CA SER A 70 -16.64 12.06 10.25
C SER A 70 -17.11 12.38 8.83
N VAL A 71 -16.49 11.78 7.82
CA VAL A 71 -16.87 11.82 6.40
C VAL A 71 -17.09 10.37 5.98
N PRO A 72 -18.12 10.01 5.20
CA PRO A 72 -18.28 8.61 4.85
C PRO A 72 -17.04 8.19 4.06
N THR A 73 -16.27 7.25 4.61
CA THR A 73 -15.05 6.68 4.03
C THR A 73 -15.42 5.77 2.85
N THR A 74 -16.09 6.37 1.87
CA THR A 74 -16.68 5.73 0.70
C THR A 74 -15.63 5.42 -0.35
N ALA A 75 -15.97 4.45 -1.22
CA ALA A 75 -15.18 4.14 -2.40
C ALA A 75 -14.94 5.38 -3.28
N ALA A 76 -15.96 6.22 -3.45
CA ALA A 76 -15.86 7.44 -4.25
C ALA A 76 -14.91 8.47 -3.63
N ALA A 77 -14.97 8.68 -2.31
CA ALA A 77 -14.07 9.58 -1.61
C ALA A 77 -12.63 9.08 -1.66
N TYR A 78 -12.40 7.79 -1.46
CA TYR A 78 -11.05 7.22 -1.58
C TYR A 78 -10.48 7.35 -3.00
N LEU A 79 -11.25 6.97 -4.03
CA LEU A 79 -10.85 7.17 -5.43
C LEU A 79 -10.56 8.64 -5.74
N GLY A 80 -11.40 9.56 -5.26
CA GLY A 80 -11.20 11.00 -5.42
C GLY A 80 -9.87 11.47 -4.84
N ASN A 81 -9.51 11.02 -3.64
CA ASN A 81 -8.23 11.34 -3.01
C ASN A 81 -7.04 10.85 -3.85
N ILE A 82 -7.02 9.57 -4.23
CA ILE A 82 -5.87 8.99 -4.92
C ILE A 82 -5.78 9.39 -6.40
N THR A 83 -6.82 9.96 -6.99
CA THR A 83 -6.81 10.45 -8.38
C THR A 83 -6.66 11.96 -8.50
N SER A 84 -6.91 12.72 -7.42
CA SER A 84 -6.88 14.19 -7.45
C SER A 84 -5.74 14.80 -6.63
N ILE A 85 -5.22 14.08 -5.64
CA ILE A 85 -4.18 14.59 -4.74
C ILE A 85 -2.88 13.80 -4.93
N PRO A 86 -1.76 14.46 -5.23
CA PRO A 86 -0.48 13.81 -5.49
C PRO A 86 0.25 13.46 -4.19
N TYR A 87 -0.35 12.67 -3.30
CA TYR A 87 0.37 12.15 -2.12
C TYR A 87 1.60 11.35 -2.55
N GLU A 88 2.67 11.36 -1.77
CA GLU A 88 3.76 10.43 -2.01
C GLU A 88 3.37 9.01 -1.56
N PHE A 89 2.75 8.92 -0.38
CA PHE A 89 2.41 7.66 0.27
C PHE A 89 0.93 7.59 0.67
N VAL A 90 0.30 6.44 0.49
CA VAL A 90 -1.03 6.13 1.03
C VAL A 90 -0.96 4.92 1.95
N HIS A 91 -1.52 5.03 3.16
CA HIS A 91 -1.80 3.89 4.02
C HIS A 91 -3.30 3.71 4.12
N LEU A 92 -3.80 2.63 3.54
CA LEU A 92 -5.21 2.28 3.52
C LEU A 92 -5.50 1.19 4.55
N PHE A 93 -6.50 1.43 5.40
CA PHE A 93 -7.12 0.43 6.26
C PHE A 93 -8.55 0.20 5.75
N CYS A 94 -8.75 -0.94 5.10
CA CYS A 94 -9.99 -1.26 4.41
C CYS A 94 -10.22 -2.77 4.39
N HIS A 95 -11.47 -3.19 4.49
CA HIS A 95 -11.82 -4.59 4.24
C HIS A 95 -11.58 -4.94 2.78
N ALA A 96 -11.03 -6.12 2.52
CA ALA A 96 -10.77 -6.53 1.15
C ALA A 96 -10.83 -8.05 1.00
N ASP A 97 -10.97 -8.47 -0.26
CA ASP A 97 -10.62 -9.82 -0.69
C ASP A 97 -9.50 -9.74 -1.75
N VAL A 98 -9.39 -10.76 -2.58
CA VAL A 98 -8.35 -10.87 -3.61
C VAL A 98 -8.43 -9.74 -4.63
N ASN A 99 -9.63 -9.30 -4.99
CA ASN A 99 -9.87 -8.40 -6.12
C ASN A 99 -10.82 -7.23 -5.81
N ASN A 100 -11.26 -7.07 -4.56
CA ASN A 100 -12.17 -6.00 -4.13
C ASN A 100 -11.71 -5.33 -2.84
N GLN A 101 -11.94 -4.03 -2.76
CA GLN A 101 -11.89 -3.20 -1.56
C GLN A 101 -13.32 -2.81 -1.17
N TYR A 102 -13.68 -3.01 0.09
CA TYR A 102 -15.02 -2.76 0.62
C TYR A 102 -14.98 -1.55 1.53
N HIS A 103 -15.51 -0.44 1.03
CA HIS A 103 -15.57 0.83 1.72
C HIS A 103 -16.89 1.02 2.45
N GLU A 104 -16.89 1.88 3.47
CA GLU A 104 -18.09 2.18 4.26
C GLU A 104 -19.06 3.12 3.52
N PRO A 105 -20.39 2.96 3.70
CA PRO A 105 -21.03 1.83 4.35
C PRO A 105 -20.82 0.54 3.54
N ILE A 106 -20.39 -0.54 4.20
CA ILE A 106 -20.11 -1.82 3.53
C ILE A 106 -21.36 -2.32 2.80
N GLY A 107 -21.23 -2.55 1.50
CA GLY A 107 -22.33 -2.90 0.59
C GLY A 107 -22.82 -1.71 -0.23
N GLY A 108 -23.94 -1.88 -0.95
CA GLY A 108 -24.62 -0.77 -1.65
C GLY A 108 -23.82 -0.06 -2.76
N GLY A 109 -22.76 -0.67 -3.30
CA GLY A 109 -21.93 -0.08 -4.36
C GLY A 109 -20.65 0.61 -3.89
N ASN A 110 -20.34 0.60 -2.59
CA ASN A 110 -19.06 1.09 -2.04
C ASN A 110 -17.94 0.06 -2.18
N THR A 111 -17.82 -0.54 -3.36
CA THR A 111 -16.77 -1.52 -3.64
C THR A 111 -15.90 -0.99 -4.77
N ILE A 112 -14.58 -1.05 -4.57
CA ILE A 112 -13.62 -0.77 -5.63
C ILE A 112 -13.02 -2.10 -6.07
N THR A 113 -13.26 -2.44 -7.31
CA THR A 113 -12.67 -3.63 -7.94
C THR A 113 -11.22 -3.38 -8.36
N SER A 114 -10.45 -4.45 -8.47
CA SER A 114 -9.12 -4.44 -9.06
C SER A 114 -9.11 -3.82 -10.45
N THR A 115 -10.13 -4.06 -11.28
CA THR A 115 -10.31 -3.43 -12.60
C THR A 115 -10.46 -1.91 -12.49
N GLN A 116 -11.25 -1.41 -11.54
CA GLN A 116 -11.37 0.05 -11.32
C GLN A 116 -10.04 0.66 -10.89
N ILE A 117 -9.26 -0.03 -10.04
CA ILE A 117 -7.90 0.39 -9.69
C ILE A 117 -6.98 0.42 -10.92
N GLN A 118 -7.01 -0.62 -11.76
CA GLN A 118 -6.20 -0.71 -12.97
C GLN A 118 -6.45 0.45 -13.94
N LEU A 119 -7.69 0.93 -14.02
CA LEU A 119 -8.12 2.01 -14.91
C LEU A 119 -8.01 3.40 -14.27
N ALA A 120 -7.80 3.49 -12.96
CA ALA A 120 -7.73 4.77 -12.25
C ALA A 120 -6.41 5.49 -12.55
N PRO A 121 -6.44 6.81 -12.85
CA PRO A 121 -5.23 7.62 -13.01
C PRO A 121 -4.63 7.97 -11.64
N MET A 122 -4.20 6.95 -10.89
CA MET A 122 -3.71 7.14 -9.53
C MET A 122 -2.42 7.97 -9.51
N LEU A 123 -2.40 8.97 -8.65
CA LEU A 123 -1.28 9.89 -8.48
C LEU A 123 -0.25 9.42 -7.44
N PRO A 124 -0.61 8.73 -6.34
CA PRO A 124 0.38 8.32 -5.34
C PRO A 124 1.43 7.34 -5.85
N LEU A 125 2.60 7.36 -5.21
CA LEU A 125 3.74 6.52 -5.59
C LEU A 125 3.83 5.24 -4.77
N PHE A 126 3.47 5.32 -3.49
CA PHE A 126 3.66 4.23 -2.54
C PHE A 126 2.38 3.90 -1.79
N TYR A 127 2.16 2.62 -1.53
CA TYR A 127 0.99 2.14 -0.81
C TYR A 127 1.37 1.15 0.28
N ASN A 128 0.70 1.27 1.43
CA ASN A 128 0.58 0.23 2.43
C ASN A 128 -0.91 -0.11 2.55
N LEU A 129 -1.29 -1.28 2.06
CA LEU A 129 -2.67 -1.76 2.08
C LEU A 129 -2.82 -2.71 3.27
N TYR A 130 -3.33 -2.18 4.37
CA TYR A 130 -3.83 -2.98 5.48
C TYR A 130 -5.19 -3.58 5.08
N CYS A 131 -5.12 -4.56 4.19
CA CYS A 131 -6.26 -5.17 3.49
C CYS A 131 -6.07 -6.69 3.41
N CYS A 132 -7.10 -7.45 3.76
CA CYS A 132 -7.06 -8.91 3.70
C CYS A 132 -6.89 -9.39 2.25
N GLN A 133 -6.02 -10.37 2.02
CA GLN A 133 -5.78 -11.04 0.73
C GLN A 133 -5.37 -10.14 -0.45
N ALA A 134 -5.16 -8.84 -0.24
CA ALA A 134 -4.83 -7.91 -1.30
C ALA A 134 -3.58 -8.32 -2.08
N ALA A 135 -2.59 -8.95 -1.43
CA ALA A 135 -1.38 -9.46 -2.06
C ALA A 135 -1.44 -10.96 -2.39
N LYS A 136 -2.60 -11.60 -2.49
CA LYS A 136 -2.73 -13.03 -2.83
C LYS A 136 -2.42 -13.27 -4.32
N TYR A 137 -1.16 -13.04 -4.67
CA TYR A 137 -0.58 -12.96 -6.02
C TYR A 137 -0.59 -14.27 -6.81
N VAL A 138 -1.15 -15.35 -6.27
CA VAL A 138 -1.34 -16.62 -6.99
C VAL A 138 -2.71 -16.72 -7.64
N LEU A 139 -3.58 -15.75 -7.36
CA LEU A 139 -4.93 -15.66 -7.91
C LEU A 139 -5.03 -14.50 -8.90
N ALA A 140 -5.95 -14.64 -9.86
CA ALA A 140 -6.17 -13.66 -10.90
C ALA A 140 -6.63 -12.30 -10.34
N ASP A 141 -6.21 -11.23 -11.02
CA ASP A 141 -6.56 -9.84 -10.74
C ASP A 141 -6.33 -9.43 -9.28
N CYS A 142 -5.24 -9.94 -8.70
CA CYS A 142 -4.75 -9.59 -7.37
C CYS A 142 -4.71 -8.06 -7.19
N LEU A 143 -5.38 -7.59 -6.14
CA LEU A 143 -5.59 -6.18 -5.86
C LEU A 143 -4.28 -5.41 -5.73
N ALA A 144 -3.30 -5.90 -4.97
CA ALA A 144 -2.02 -5.22 -4.77
C ALA A 144 -1.18 -5.16 -6.06
N MET A 145 -1.29 -6.16 -6.96
CA MET A 145 -0.69 -6.08 -8.29
C MET A 145 -1.41 -5.08 -9.18
N SER A 146 -2.73 -4.98 -9.05
CA SER A 146 -3.52 -3.96 -9.73
C SER A 146 -3.08 -2.55 -9.32
N TYR A 147 -2.81 -2.34 -8.02
CA TYR A 147 -2.21 -1.09 -7.54
C TYR A 147 -0.83 -0.82 -8.13
N LEU A 148 0.06 -1.82 -8.09
CA LEU A 148 1.46 -1.67 -8.50
C LEU A 148 1.61 -1.28 -9.98
N PHE A 149 0.76 -1.83 -10.84
CA PHE A 149 0.84 -1.61 -12.28
C PHE A 149 -0.04 -0.47 -12.79
N ALA A 150 -0.80 0.19 -11.91
CA ALA A 150 -1.69 1.29 -12.25
C ALA A 150 -1.13 2.67 -11.85
N GLY A 151 -1.59 3.69 -12.57
CA GLY A 151 -1.23 5.09 -12.32
C GLY A 151 0.28 5.31 -12.20
N SER A 152 0.67 6.01 -11.13
CA SER A 152 2.06 6.39 -10.83
C SER A 152 2.76 5.43 -9.86
N THR A 153 2.11 4.36 -9.41
CA THR A 153 2.58 3.51 -8.31
C THR A 153 3.92 2.83 -8.63
N LEU A 154 4.76 2.72 -7.61
CA LEU A 154 6.11 2.14 -7.65
C LEU A 154 6.32 1.04 -6.62
N SER A 155 5.69 1.13 -5.44
CA SER A 155 5.77 0.10 -4.41
C SER A 155 4.46 -0.06 -3.65
N VAL A 156 4.15 -1.31 -3.30
CA VAL A 156 2.95 -1.69 -2.54
C VAL A 156 3.34 -2.69 -1.47
N VAL A 157 2.92 -2.44 -0.23
CA VAL A 157 2.96 -3.41 0.87
C VAL A 157 1.54 -3.91 1.11
N ALA A 158 1.34 -5.22 1.16
CA ALA A 158 -0.01 -5.80 1.32
C ALA A 158 0.04 -7.25 1.83
N SER A 159 -1.08 -7.80 2.31
CA SER A 159 -1.16 -9.15 2.88
C SER A 159 -1.73 -10.20 1.92
N THR A 160 -1.17 -11.41 1.95
CA THR A 160 -1.71 -12.60 1.27
C THR A 160 -2.80 -13.31 2.08
N ARG A 161 -2.98 -12.96 3.36
CA ARG A 161 -3.80 -13.71 4.33
C ARG A 161 -5.22 -13.17 4.45
N ASN A 162 -6.14 -14.02 4.90
CA ASN A 162 -7.54 -13.66 5.18
C ASN A 162 -7.71 -12.69 6.36
N ASN A 163 -6.63 -12.47 7.12
CA ASN A 163 -6.56 -11.49 8.20
C ASN A 163 -5.14 -10.92 8.24
N GLY A 164 -5.04 -9.68 8.70
CA GLY A 164 -3.76 -9.03 8.92
C GLY A 164 -3.26 -8.19 7.75
N GLY A 165 -2.15 -7.55 8.01
CA GLY A 165 -1.55 -6.47 7.25
C GLY A 165 -0.31 -6.03 8.02
N MET A 166 0.29 -4.90 7.65
CA MET A 166 1.48 -4.42 8.35
C MET A 166 1.12 -3.92 9.75
N THR A 167 1.17 -4.80 10.76
CA THR A 167 0.95 -4.42 12.16
C THR A 167 2.12 -3.65 12.75
N MET A 168 1.93 -2.77 13.72
CA MET A 168 3.00 -1.92 14.26
C MET A 168 3.78 -1.15 13.18
N CYS A 169 3.06 -0.58 12.21
CA CYS A 169 3.61 0.07 11.02
C CYS A 169 4.67 1.17 11.29
N HIS A 170 4.73 1.76 12.49
CA HIS A 170 5.82 2.66 12.85
C HIS A 170 7.23 2.05 12.70
N PHE A 171 7.42 0.73 12.89
CA PHE A 171 8.71 0.08 12.69
C PHE A 171 9.12 0.01 11.21
N PHE A 172 8.15 0.17 10.31
CA PHE A 172 8.39 0.35 8.89
C PHE A 172 8.62 1.84 8.55
N TYR A 173 7.82 2.75 9.13
CA TYR A 173 7.92 4.18 8.82
C TYR A 173 9.14 4.88 9.44
N VAL A 174 9.60 4.48 10.63
CA VAL A 174 10.79 5.06 11.27
C VAL A 174 12.05 4.94 10.39
N PRO A 175 12.42 3.76 9.85
CA PRO A 175 13.58 3.65 8.96
C PRO A 175 13.37 4.38 7.63
N LEU A 176 12.16 4.37 7.05
CA LEU A 176 11.86 5.16 5.86
C LEU A 176 12.10 6.66 6.09
N GLY A 177 11.64 7.20 7.22
CA GLY A 177 11.89 8.60 7.61
C GLY A 177 13.36 8.94 7.88
N ARG A 178 14.24 7.95 7.98
CA ARG A 178 15.70 8.11 8.08
C ARG A 178 16.40 8.02 6.73
N GLY A 179 15.64 7.91 5.64
CA GLY A 179 16.17 7.75 4.28
C GLY A 179 16.60 6.32 3.94
N GLU A 180 16.18 5.32 4.72
CA GLU A 180 16.42 3.92 4.36
C GLU A 180 15.46 3.46 3.26
N CYS A 181 15.89 2.47 2.48
CA CYS A 181 15.05 1.95 1.40
C CYS A 181 13.91 1.07 1.93
N PHE A 182 12.87 0.88 1.10
CA PHE A 182 11.70 0.06 1.41
C PHE A 182 12.06 -1.35 1.85
N GLY A 183 13.07 -1.98 1.23
CA GLY A 183 13.55 -3.30 1.60
C GLY A 183 14.13 -3.35 3.01
N GLU A 184 14.96 -2.37 3.37
CA GLU A 184 15.54 -2.28 4.72
C GLU A 184 14.48 -1.96 5.77
N ALA A 185 13.57 -1.03 5.46
CA ALA A 185 12.42 -0.73 6.30
C ALA A 185 11.53 -1.95 6.52
N PHE A 186 11.24 -2.71 5.46
CA PHE A 186 10.44 -3.93 5.53
C PHE A 186 11.11 -5.02 6.35
N LYS A 187 12.43 -5.21 6.18
CA LYS A 187 13.23 -6.15 6.98
C LYS A 187 13.23 -5.77 8.47
N LYS A 188 13.38 -4.48 8.79
CA LYS A 188 13.35 -3.98 10.18
C LYS A 188 11.97 -4.12 10.81
N TRP A 189 10.92 -3.85 10.05
CA TRP A 189 9.55 -4.16 10.46
C TRP A 189 9.34 -5.65 10.71
N TRP A 190 9.94 -6.54 9.91
CA TRP A 190 9.83 -7.99 10.11
C TRP A 190 10.61 -8.49 11.34
N THR A 191 11.66 -7.77 11.71
CA THR A 191 12.54 -8.13 12.83
C THR A 191 11.82 -7.82 14.13
N PRO A 192 11.53 -8.83 14.98
CA PRO A 192 10.80 -8.60 16.21
C PRO A 192 11.58 -7.66 17.12
N ASN A 193 10.98 -6.52 17.45
CA ASN A 193 11.41 -5.68 18.58
C ASN A 193 10.70 -6.12 19.87
N TYR A 194 11.14 -5.54 20.99
CA TYR A 194 10.87 -5.86 22.41
C TYR A 194 9.42 -6.15 22.87
N GLU A 195 8.40 -6.12 22.00
CA GLU A 195 6.99 -6.21 22.41
C GLU A 195 6.22 -7.42 21.89
N ASP A 196 6.79 -8.28 21.04
CA ASP A 196 6.10 -9.51 20.59
C ASP A 196 4.77 -9.21 19.85
N LEU A 197 4.61 -8.04 19.21
CA LEU A 197 3.34 -7.63 18.55
C LEU A 197 3.38 -7.76 17.01
N HIS A 198 4.53 -8.07 16.44
CA HIS A 198 4.72 -8.30 15.00
C HIS A 198 5.92 -9.23 14.75
N GLY A 199 6.08 -9.69 13.51
CA GLY A 199 7.22 -10.51 13.08
C GLY A 199 6.88 -12.01 12.95
N PRO A 200 7.89 -12.89 12.85
CA PRO A 200 7.70 -14.28 12.42
C PRO A 200 6.89 -15.14 13.40
N SER A 201 6.82 -14.75 14.68
CA SER A 201 6.02 -15.44 15.70
C SER A 201 4.54 -15.01 15.72
N LYS A 202 4.14 -14.03 14.87
CA LYS A 202 2.80 -13.43 14.91
C LYS A 202 2.01 -13.73 13.63
N PRO A 203 0.87 -14.45 13.72
CA PRO A 203 0.10 -14.85 12.55
C PRO A 203 -0.39 -13.71 11.65
N LEU A 204 -0.61 -12.51 12.21
CA LEU A 204 -1.08 -11.34 11.46
C LEU A 204 0.01 -10.67 10.62
N SER A 205 1.29 -10.87 10.98
CA SER A 205 2.42 -10.38 10.20
C SER A 205 2.76 -11.33 9.05
N MET A 206 2.57 -12.64 9.25
CA MET A 206 2.80 -13.65 8.22
C MET A 206 2.04 -13.34 6.93
N GLY A 207 2.76 -13.43 5.80
CA GLY A 207 2.17 -13.25 4.48
C GLY A 207 2.03 -11.79 4.04
N VAL A 208 2.49 -10.81 4.80
CA VAL A 208 2.72 -9.45 4.28
C VAL A 208 3.88 -9.49 3.28
N CYS A 209 3.71 -8.85 2.14
CA CYS A 209 4.65 -8.84 1.02
C CYS A 209 5.01 -7.40 0.65
N LEU A 210 6.27 -7.18 0.29
CA LEU A 210 6.72 -5.98 -0.41
C LEU A 210 6.70 -6.23 -1.91
N LEU A 211 6.03 -5.37 -2.67
CA LEU A 211 5.90 -5.44 -4.11
C LEU A 211 6.55 -4.21 -4.77
N GLY A 212 7.11 -4.40 -5.96
CA GLY A 212 7.86 -3.37 -6.67
C GLY A 212 9.36 -3.34 -6.32
N ASP A 213 9.99 -2.18 -6.51
CA ASP A 213 11.41 -1.96 -6.31
C ASP A 213 11.72 -1.67 -4.82
N PRO A 214 12.40 -2.58 -4.13
CA PRO A 214 12.69 -2.46 -2.70
C PRO A 214 13.85 -1.50 -2.41
N LEU A 215 14.57 -1.03 -3.43
CA LEU A 215 15.68 -0.09 -3.29
C LEU A 215 15.22 1.37 -3.29
N LEU A 216 13.93 1.63 -3.53
CA LEU A 216 13.35 2.96 -3.44
C LEU A 216 13.46 3.50 -2.01
N THR A 217 13.56 4.82 -1.88
CA THR A 217 13.41 5.57 -0.63
C THR A 217 12.19 6.47 -0.77
N ILE A 218 11.72 7.05 0.33
CA ILE A 218 10.84 8.23 0.25
C ILE A 218 11.70 9.49 0.03
N ALA A 219 11.11 10.54 -0.53
CA ALA A 219 11.80 11.80 -0.84
C ALA A 219 12.13 12.66 0.39
#